data_AF-A0A3A0CEI4-F1
#
_entry.id   AF-A0A3A0CEI4-F1
#
_cell.length_a   1.000
_cell.length_b   1.000
_cell.length_c   1.000
_cell.angle_alpha   90.00
_cell.angle_beta   90.00
_cell.angle_gamma   90.00
#
_symmetry.space_group_name_H-M   'P 1'
#
loop_
_entity.id
_entity.type
_entity.pdbx_description
1 polymer ?
#
loop_
_entity_poly.entity_id
_entity_poly.type
_entity_poly.pdbx_seq_one_letter_code
_entity_poly.pdbx_strand_id
1 'polypeptide(L)' 'MDKFEKRYERKREEKSRYQAGLPGEDEQPLPPPVEPIKKAKAEVGRNDPCPCGSGKKYKQCCMKK' A
#
# COMPACT_ATOMS: atom_id res chain seq x y z
N MET A 1 -34.97 10.25 -14.46
CA MET A 1 -33.90 10.28 -13.44
C MET A 1 -32.56 10.24 -14.12
N ASP A 2 -31.79 11.32 -13.95
CA ASP A 2 -30.50 11.53 -14.60
C ASP A 2 -29.47 10.49 -14.12
N LYS A 3 -28.57 10.07 -15.01
CA LYS A 3 -27.55 9.04 -14.69
C LYS A 3 -26.59 9.52 -13.61
N PHE A 4 -26.37 10.84 -13.51
CA PHE A 4 -25.52 11.46 -12.50
C PHE A 4 -26.11 11.30 -11.10
N GLU A 5 -27.41 11.55 -10.95
CA GLU A 5 -28.13 11.49 -9.68
C GLU A 5 -28.16 10.05 -9.13
N LYS A 6 -28.44 9.07 -9.99
CA LYS A 6 -28.37 7.64 -9.62
C LYS A 6 -26.98 7.21 -9.13
N ARG A 7 -25.92 7.74 -9.74
CA ARG A 7 -24.54 7.48 -9.31
C ARG A 7 -24.24 8.13 -7.97
N TYR A 8 -24.77 9.32 -7.74
CA TYR A 8 -24.63 10.05 -6.48
C TYR A 8 -25.34 9.34 -5.33
N GLU A 9 -26.57 8.88 -5.54
CA GLU A 9 -27.34 8.13 -4.55
C GLU A 9 -26.68 6.79 -4.19
N ARG A 10 -26.21 6.02 -5.18
CA ARG A 10 -25.48 4.77 -4.93
C ARG A 10 -24.24 4.99 -4.07
N LYS A 11 -23.48 6.06 -4.36
CA LYS A 11 -22.28 6.42 -3.59
C LYS A 11 -22.63 6.82 -2.15
N ARG A 12 -23.78 7.47 -1.95
CA ARG A 12 -24.30 7.82 -0.61
C ARG A 12 -24.70 6.58 0.18
N GLU A 13 -25.39 5.64 -0.46
CA GLU A 13 -25.79 4.37 0.16
C GLU A 13 -24.58 3.48 0.49
N GLU A 14 -23.59 3.40 -0.40
CA GLU A 14 -22.32 2.71 -0.14
C GLU A 14 -21.61 3.29 1.10
N LYS A 15 -21.58 4.62 1.20
CA LYS A 15 -20.97 5.33 2.32
C LYS A 15 -21.76 5.16 3.62
N SER A 16 -23.10 5.17 3.57
CA SER A 16 -23.92 4.92 4.76
C SER A 16 -23.78 3.48 5.25
N ARG A 17 -23.70 2.50 4.35
CA ARG A 17 -23.42 1.10 4.69
C ARG A 17 -22.04 0.93 5.35
N TYR A 18 -21.02 1.63 4.84
CA TYR A 18 -19.70 1.64 5.46
C TYR A 18 -19.72 2.25 6.86
N GLN A 19 -20.43 3.37 7.05
CA GLN A 19 -20.50 4.06 8.33
C GLN A 19 -21.39 3.34 9.37
N ALA A 20 -22.39 2.59 8.94
CA ALA A 20 -23.25 1.78 9.80
C ALA A 20 -22.61 0.44 10.23
N GLY A 21 -21.45 0.08 9.66
CA GLY A 21 -20.68 -1.12 10.00
C GLY A 21 -19.53 -0.89 10.98
N LEU A 22 -19.52 0.24 11.70
CA LEU A 22 -18.54 0.47 12.76
C LEU A 22 -18.83 -0.49 13.92
N PRO A 23 -17.82 -1.23 14.43
CA PRO A 23 -18.01 -2.12 15.54
C PRO A 23 -18.48 -1.34 16.77
N GLY A 24 -19.45 -1.92 17.48
CA GLY A 24 -19.95 -1.35 18.72
C GLY A 24 -18.82 -1.18 19.74
N GLU A 25 -19.04 -0.30 20.70
CA GLU A 25 -18.15 0.08 21.80
C GLU A 25 -17.61 -1.08 22.67
N ASP A 26 -18.09 -2.32 22.45
CA ASP A 26 -17.67 -3.55 23.13
C ASP A 26 -16.65 -4.39 22.33
N GLU A 27 -16.12 -3.88 21.22
CA GLU A 27 -15.02 -4.56 20.51
C GLU A 27 -13.69 -4.34 21.23
N GLN A 28 -13.13 -5.43 21.77
CA GLN A 28 -11.81 -5.47 22.39
C GLN A 28 -10.78 -4.76 21.50
N PRO A 29 -9.89 -3.92 22.06
CA PRO A 29 -8.91 -3.20 21.27
C PRO A 29 -8.07 -4.19 20.47
N LEU A 30 -8.05 -4.00 19.15
CA LEU A 30 -7.18 -4.75 18.25
C LEU A 30 -5.76 -4.76 18.83
N PRO A 31 -5.03 -5.89 18.75
CA PRO A 31 -3.63 -5.92 19.16
C PRO A 31 -2.89 -4.80 18.41
N PRO A 32 -1.90 -4.15 19.04
CA PRO A 32 -1.16 -3.07 18.41
C PRO A 32 -0.61 -3.57 17.07
N PRO A 33 -0.60 -2.71 16.02
CA PRO A 33 -0.05 -3.11 14.73
C PRO A 33 1.39 -3.57 14.93
N VAL A 34 1.65 -4.84 14.63
CA VAL A 34 3.02 -5.37 14.62
C VAL A 34 3.83 -4.58 13.61
N GLU A 35 4.95 -4.02 14.06
CA GLU A 35 5.82 -3.27 13.17
C GLU A 35 6.38 -4.20 12.08
N PRO A 36 6.42 -3.76 10.81
CA PRO A 36 7.01 -4.55 9.75
C PRO A 36 8.51 -4.73 10.01
N ILE A 37 9.00 -5.96 9.84
CA ILE A 37 10.43 -6.28 9.97
C ILE A 37 11.20 -5.48 8.91
N LYS A 38 11.95 -4.47 9.34
CA LYS A 38 12.85 -3.70 8.47
C LYS A 38 14.15 -4.47 8.32
N LYS A 39 14.61 -4.69 7.08
CA LYS A 39 15.96 -5.24 6.84
C LYS A 39 16.99 -4.24 7.38
N ALA A 40 17.94 -4.72 8.20
CA ALA A 40 18.97 -3.87 8.80
C ALA A 40 19.93 -3.26 7.77
N LYS A 41 20.07 -3.91 6.60
CA LYS A 41 20.95 -3.46 5.52
C LYS A 41 20.13 -2.98 4.33
N ALA A 42 20.39 -1.77 3.87
CA ALA A 42 19.91 -1.30 2.58
C ALA A 42 20.60 -2.13 1.48
N GLU A 43 19.82 -2.98 0.80
CA GLU A 43 20.29 -3.68 -0.39
C GLU A 43 20.40 -2.68 -1.54
N VAL A 44 21.38 -2.86 -2.44
CA VAL A 44 21.47 -2.05 -3.66
C VAL A 44 20.19 -2.26 -4.46
N GLY A 45 19.44 -1.18 -4.64
CA GLY A 45 18.20 -1.22 -5.41
C GLY A 45 18.48 -1.51 -6.88
N ARG A 46 17.49 -2.13 -7.54
CA ARG A 46 17.60 -2.57 -8.93
C ARG A 46 18.01 -1.43 -9.89
N ASN A 47 17.59 -0.20 -9.61
CA ASN A 47 17.88 0.97 -10.45
C ASN A 47 19.10 1.79 -10.03
N ASP A 48 19.69 1.51 -8.85
CA ASP A 48 20.84 2.22 -8.32
C ASP A 48 22.11 1.98 -9.16
N PRO A 49 23.12 2.86 -9.08
CA PRO A 49 24.41 2.63 -9.71
C PRO A 49 25.04 1.32 -9.21
N CYS A 50 25.63 0.53 -10.12
CA CYS A 50 26.27 -0.72 -9.74
C CYS A 50 27.48 -0.47 -8.83
N PRO A 51 27.59 -1.15 -7.67
CA PRO A 51 28.74 -1.01 -6.76
C PRO A 51 30.04 -1.54 -7.37
N CYS A 52 29.97 -2.22 -8.51
CA CYS A 52 31.11 -2.68 -9.30
C CYS A 52 31.86 -1.58 -10.07
N GLY A 53 31.40 -0.33 -9.99
CA GLY A 53 32.06 0.81 -10.65
C GLY A 53 31.82 0.91 -12.17
N SER A 54 30.92 0.10 -12.73
CA SER A 54 30.67 0.08 -14.19
C SER A 54 29.89 1.28 -14.72
N GLY A 55 29.38 2.16 -13.86
CA GLY A 55 28.49 3.27 -14.22
C GLY A 55 27.08 2.85 -14.69
N LYS A 56 26.80 1.55 -14.81
CA LYS A 56 25.51 1.00 -15.23
C LYS A 56 24.58 0.82 -14.03
N LYS A 57 23.26 0.81 -14.28
CA LYS A 57 22.26 0.44 -13.25
C LYS A 57 22.51 -1.01 -12.79
N TYR A 58 22.32 -1.30 -11.50
CA TYR A 58 22.55 -2.63 -10.92
C TYR A 58 21.83 -3.74 -11.70
N LYS A 59 20.57 -3.49 -12.12
CA LYS A 59 19.76 -4.39 -12.98
C LYS A 59 20.34 -4.70 -14.35
N GLN A 60 21.29 -3.89 -14.83
CA GLN A 60 21.90 -4.01 -16.14
C GLN A 60 23.37 -4.44 -16.08
N CYS A 61 23.89 -4.68 -14.87
CA CYS A 61 25.27 -5.10 -14.64
C CYS A 61 25.28 -6.37 -13.78
N CYS A 62 25.65 -6.29 -12.50
CA CYS A 62 25.79 -7.47 -11.63
C CYS A 62 24.50 -8.27 -11.39
N MET A 63 23.31 -7.70 -11.61
CA MET A 63 22.05 -8.41 -11.49
C MET A 63 21.60 -9.08 -12.81
N LYS A 64 22.27 -8.78 -13.94
CA LYS A 64 22.13 -9.58 -15.17
C LYS A 64 23.04 -10.80 -15.02
N LYS A 65 22.60 -11.79 -14.25
CA LYS A 65 22.96 -13.17 -14.56
C LYS A 65 22.15 -13.61 -15.78
#